data_AF-A0A3C0ZZ65-F1
#
_entry.id   AF-A0A3C0ZZ65-F1
#
_cell.length_a   1.000
_cell.length_b   1.000
_cell.length_c   1.000
_cell.angle_alpha   90.00
_cell.angle_beta   90.00
_cell.angle_gamma   90.00
#
_symmetry.space_group_name_H-M   'P 1'
#
loop_
_entity.id
_entity.type
_entity.pdbx_description
1 polymer ?
#
loop_
_entity_poly.entity_id
_entity_poly.type
_entity_poly.pdbx_seq_one_letter_code
_entity_poly.pdbx_strand_id
1 'polypeptide(L)' 'MSTTRLIGLLLLVGGIVLLLISLSADMIGLGRDPGFGYQQMGGTLVGAVAAIIGGLLYRRG' A
#
# COMPACT_ATOMS: atom_id res chain seq x y z
N MET A 1 -11.15 -4.32 20.32
CA MET A 1 -11.09 -4.40 18.84
C MET A 1 -10.95 -5.87 18.45
N SER A 2 -11.73 -6.38 17.50
CA SER A 2 -11.59 -7.78 17.05
C SER A 2 -10.25 -7.98 16.34
N THR A 3 -9.67 -9.18 16.40
CA THR A 3 -8.41 -9.50 15.70
C THR A 3 -8.54 -9.21 14.20
N THR A 4 -9.70 -9.49 13.60
CA THR A 4 -10.00 -9.18 12.19
C THR A 4 -9.97 -7.68 11.92
N ARG A 5 -10.55 -6.85 12.79
CA ARG A 5 -10.46 -5.38 12.67
C ARG A 5 -9.02 -4.89 12.82
N LEU A 6 -8.24 -5.46 13.75
CA LEU A 6 -6.84 -5.09 13.93
C LEU A 6 -6.01 -5.42 12.68
N ILE A 7 -6.15 -6.64 12.14
CA ILE A 7 -5.48 -7.06 10.90
C ILE A 7 -5.90 -6.16 9.74
N GLY A 8 -7.20 -5.89 9.61
CA GLY A 8 -7.73 -5.00 8.58
C GLY A 8 -7.15 -3.59 8.67
N LEU A 9 -7.06 -3.02 9.88
CA LEU A 9 -6.48 -1.71 10.11
C LEU A 9 -4.98 -1.67 9.75
N LEU A 10 -4.22 -2.68 10.16
CA LEU A 10 -2.79 -2.76 9.84
C LEU A 10 -2.54 -2.88 8.34
N LEU A 11 -3.31 -3.71 7.64
CA LEU A 11 -3.24 -3.84 6.18
C LEU A 11 -3.67 -2.55 5.47
N LEU A 12 -4.71 -1.88 5.97
CA LEU A 12 -5.19 -0.63 5.41
C LEU A 12 -4.12 0.46 5.51
N VAL A 13 -3.60 0.70 6.73
CA VAL A 13 -2.61 1.75 6.99
C VAL A 13 -1.29 1.41 6.29
N GLY A 14 -0.78 0.19 6.44
CA GLY A 14 0.44 -0.25 5.77
C GLY A 14 0.35 -0.21 4.25
N GLY A 15 -0.79 -0.63 3.69
CA GLY A 15 -1.06 -0.58 2.26
C GLY A 15 -1.09 0.85 1.71
N ILE A 16 -1.75 1.78 2.41
CA ILE A 16 -1.78 3.20 2.04
C ILE A 16 -0.36 3.79 2.08
N VAL A 17 0.40 3.53 3.14
CA VAL A 17 1.78 4.03 3.25
C VAL A 17 2.65 3.50 2.10
N LEU A 18 2.59 2.20 1.82
CA LEU A 18 3.34 1.59 0.72
C LEU A 18 2.94 2.17 -0.64
N LEU A 19 1.63 2.36 -0.86
CA LEU A 19 1.09 2.96 -2.07
C LEU A 19 1.64 4.38 -2.28
N LEU A 20 1.58 5.23 -1.24
CA LEU A 20 2.06 6.60 -1.31
C LEU A 20 3.57 6.69 -1.55
N ILE A 21 4.36 5.86 -0.87
CA ILE A 21 5.81 5.78 -1.08
C ILE A 21 6.12 5.35 -2.51
N SER A 22 5.41 4.34 -3.02
CA SER A 22 5.61 3.85 -4.38
C SER A 22 5.24 4.92 -5.41
N LEU A 23 4.07 5.54 -5.29
CA LEU A 23 3.67 6.62 -6.21
C LEU A 23 4.64 7.81 -6.18
N SER A 24 5.22 8.10 -5.02
CA SER A 24 6.14 9.22 -4.83
C SER A 24 7.61 8.84 -5.05
N ALA A 25 7.92 7.60 -5.45
CA ALA A 25 9.28 7.07 -5.47
C ALA A 25 10.26 7.92 -6.27
N ASP A 26 9.83 8.46 -7.41
CA ASP A 26 10.63 9.37 -8.23
C ASP A 26 10.92 10.70 -7.52
N MET A 27 9.92 11.27 -6.85
CA MET A 27 10.04 12.55 -6.13
C MET A 27 10.98 12.45 -4.92
N ILE A 28 11.02 11.29 -4.26
CA ILE A 28 11.84 11.05 -3.07
C ILE A 28 13.19 10.40 -3.41
N GLY A 29 13.54 10.28 -4.71
CA GLY A 29 14.83 9.75 -5.16
C GLY A 29 15.02 8.25 -4.95
N LEU A 30 13.92 7.49 -4.79
CA LEU A 30 13.93 6.03 -4.72
C LEU A 30 13.77 5.37 -6.11
N GLY A 31 13.37 6.13 -7.13
CA GLY A 31 13.30 5.66 -8.52
C GLY A 31 14.69 5.30 -9.05
N ARG A 32 14.87 4.06 -9.52
CA ARG A 32 16.11 3.56 -10.13
C ARG A 32 16.11 3.65 -11.65
N ASP A 33 14.93 3.57 -12.24
CA ASP A 33 14.70 3.62 -13.68
C ASP A 33 14.07 4.99 -14.03
N PRO A 34 14.35 5.57 -15.21
CA PRO A 34 13.67 6.79 -15.64
C PRO A 34 12.17 6.51 -15.89
N GLY A 35 11.32 7.31 -15.24
CA GLY A 35 9.87 7.18 -15.31
C GLY A 35 9.32 6.11 -14.35
N PHE A 36 8.10 5.64 -14.59
CA PHE A 36 7.41 4.74 -13.68
C PHE A 36 7.95 3.30 -13.79
N GLY A 37 9.03 3.02 -13.06
CA GLY A 37 9.77 1.76 -13.14
C GLY A 37 9.00 0.54 -12.60
N TYR A 38 9.49 -0.66 -12.92
CA TYR A 38 8.85 -1.92 -12.51
C TYR A 38 8.72 -2.05 -10.98
N GLN A 39 9.69 -1.54 -10.22
CA GLN A 39 9.67 -1.53 -8.76
C GLN A 39 8.54 -0.64 -8.22
N GLN A 40 8.33 0.51 -8.87
CA GLN A 40 7.30 1.46 -8.54
C GLN A 40 5.91 0.93 -8.87
N MET A 41 5.76 0.28 -10.04
CA MET A 41 4.54 -0.45 -10.40
C MET A 41 4.22 -1.54 -9.38
N GLY A 42 5.19 -2.39 -9.05
CA GLY A 42 5.00 -3.48 -8.10
C GLY A 42 4.57 -2.97 -6.72
N GLY A 43 5.27 -1.98 -6.18
CA GLY A 43 4.93 -1.38 -4.89
C GLY A 43 3.55 -0.70 -4.90
N THR A 44 3.19 -0.03 -5.99
CA THR A 44 1.87 0.59 -6.18
C THR A 44 0.77 -0.45 -6.18
N LEU A 45 0.95 -1.56 -6.92
CA LEU A 45 -0.03 -2.64 -7.02
C LEU A 45 -0.22 -3.34 -5.67
N VAL A 46 0.87 -3.70 -5.00
CA VAL A 46 0.84 -4.34 -3.69
C VAL A 46 0.21 -3.43 -2.63
N GLY A 47 0.60 -2.15 -2.61
CA GLY A 47 0.05 -1.15 -1.69
C GLY A 47 -1.46 -0.96 -1.89
N ALA A 48 -1.91 -0.83 -3.14
CA ALA A 48 -3.32 -0.70 -3.48
C ALA A 48 -4.14 -1.93 -3.03
N VAL A 49 -3.68 -3.14 -3.36
CA VAL A 49 -4.36 -4.39 -2.97
C VAL A 49 -4.43 -4.54 -1.46
N ALA A 50 -3.32 -4.28 -0.76
CA ALA A 50 -3.27 -4.34 0.71
C ALA A 50 -4.25 -3.33 1.34
N ALA A 51 -4.29 -2.10 0.83
CA ALA A 51 -5.20 -1.05 1.32
C ALA A 51 -6.68 -1.46 1.12
N ILE A 52 -7.03 -1.97 -0.06
CA ILE A 52 -8.40 -2.41 -0.36
C ILE A 52 -8.80 -3.58 0.54
N ILE A 53 -7.99 -4.64 0.61
CA ILE A 53 -8.28 -5.81 1.44
C ILE A 53 -8.36 -5.42 2.92
N GLY A 54 -7.43 -4.59 3.39
CA GLY A 54 -7.44 -4.08 4.77
C GLY A 54 -8.73 -3.32 5.11
N GLY A 55 -9.16 -2.42 4.22
CA GLY A 55 -10.42 -1.69 4.38
C GLY A 55 -11.65 -2.60 4.39
N LEU A 56 -11.69 -3.62 3.53
CA LEU A 56 -12.77 -4.61 3.51
C LEU A 56 -12.81 -5.44 4.80
N LEU A 57 -11.66 -5.90 5.30
CA LEU A 57 -11.57 -6.65 6.56
C LEU A 57 -11.95 -5.78 7.76
N TYR A 58 -11.52 -4.52 7.79
CA TYR A 58 -11.87 -3.58 8.84
C TYR A 58 -13.38 -3.32 8.91
N ARG A 59 -14.06 -3.25 7.76
CA ARG A 59 -15.52 -3.09 7.69
C ARG A 59 -16.31 -4.34 8.07
N ARG A 60 -15.74 -5.54 7.90
CA ARG A 60 -16.42 -6.83 8.14
C ARG A 60 -16.21 -7.39 9.55
N GLY A 61 -15.07 -7.08 10.18
CA GLY A 61 -14.76 -7.52 11.56
C GLY A 61 -15.47 -6.71 12.61
#